data_AF-A0A229GZQ8-F1
#
_entry.id   AF-A0A229GZQ8-F1
#
_cell.length_a   1.000
_cell.length_b   1.000
_cell.length_c   1.000
_cell.angle_alpha   90.00
_cell.angle_beta   90.00
_cell.angle_gamma   90.00
#
_symmetry.space_group_name_H-M   'P 1'
#
loop_
_entity.id
_entity.type
_entity.pdbx_description
1 polymer ?
#
loop_
_entity_poly.entity_id
_entity_poly.type
_entity_poly.pdbx_seq_one_letter_code
_entity_poly.pdbx_strand_id
1 'polypeptide(L)' 'MRPTPTHHEPALITTPTDQANEAIRVFLRARAGRALRPQERVEYGRLLSVYTRALRGEVEQAA' A
#
# COMPACT_ATOMS: atom_id res chain seq x y z
N MET A 1 7.16 -38.87 17.64
CA MET A 1 6.72 -37.51 18.02
C MET A 1 6.90 -36.59 16.82
N ARG A 2 5.90 -35.73 16.56
CA ARG A 2 5.76 -34.75 15.46
C ARG A 2 6.86 -33.66 15.49
N PRO A 3 7.09 -32.92 14.39
CA PRO A 3 6.28 -31.72 14.19
C PRO A 3 5.63 -31.64 12.81
N THR A 4 4.38 -31.20 12.83
CA THR A 4 3.62 -30.69 11.68
C THR A 4 4.16 -29.29 11.36
N PRO A 5 4.48 -28.95 10.10
CA PRO A 5 4.66 -27.56 9.75
C PRO A 5 3.28 -26.91 9.71
N THR A 6 2.95 -26.16 10.76
CA THR A 6 1.79 -25.30 10.80
C THR A 6 1.92 -24.30 9.65
N HIS A 7 1.06 -24.40 8.64
CA HIS A 7 0.82 -23.31 7.69
C HIS A 7 0.23 -22.15 8.50
N HIS A 8 1.10 -21.31 9.05
CA HIS A 8 0.74 -19.94 9.38
C HIS A 8 0.81 -19.16 8.07
N GLU A 9 -0.28 -19.15 7.31
CA GLU A 9 -0.58 -17.97 6.51
C GLU A 9 -1.11 -16.95 7.52
N PRO A 10 -0.34 -15.91 7.90
CA PRO A 10 -0.99 -14.79 8.52
C PRO A 10 -1.82 -14.20 7.38
N ALA A 11 -3.14 -14.29 7.48
CA ALA A 11 -4.00 -13.28 6.89
C ALA A 11 -3.54 -11.97 7.53
N LEU A 12 -2.55 -11.33 6.89
CA LEU A 12 -1.92 -10.11 7.35
C LEU A 12 -3.06 -9.11 7.45
N ILE A 13 -3.44 -8.77 8.69
CA ILE A 13 -4.30 -7.63 8.96
C ILE A 13 -3.48 -6.42 8.51
N THR A 14 -3.57 -6.11 7.22
CA THR A 14 -2.91 -4.96 6.63
C THR A 14 -3.75 -3.77 7.02
N THR A 15 -3.16 -2.85 7.77
CA THR A 15 -3.84 -1.60 8.08
C THR A 15 -4.09 -0.86 6.76
N PRO A 16 -5.10 0.03 6.67
CA PRO A 16 -5.27 0.85 5.48
C PRO A 16 -4.00 1.65 5.11
N THR A 17 -3.21 2.01 6.12
CA THR A 17 -1.90 2.64 5.95
C THR A 17 -0.93 1.71 5.22
N ASP A 18 -0.86 0.43 5.60
CA ASP A 18 -0.01 -0.56 4.93
C ASP A 18 -0.44 -0.79 3.48
N GLN A 19 -1.74 -0.86 3.23
CA GLN A 19 -2.29 -1.02 1.88
C GLN A 19 -1.95 0.18 0.99
N ALA A 20 -2.14 1.40 1.51
CA ALA A 20 -1.80 2.63 0.79
C ALA A 20 -0.28 2.74 0.53
N ASN A 21 0.53 2.34 1.50
CA ASN A 21 1.98 2.33 1.36
C ASN A 21 2.45 1.30 0.31
N GLU A 22 1.84 0.11 0.27
CA GLU A 22 2.16 -0.87 -0.79
C GLU A 22 1.72 -0.41 -2.17
N ALA A 23 0.56 0.25 -2.29
CA ALA A 23 0.15 0.84 -3.56
C ALA A 23 1.20 1.85 -4.08
N ILE A 24 1.76 2.68 -3.19
CA ILE A 24 2.87 3.59 -3.52
C ILE A 24 4.12 2.81 -3.97
N ARG A 25 4.52 1.77 -3.23
CA ARG A 25 5.70 0.96 -3.57
C ARG A 25 5.57 0.29 -4.92
N VAL A 26 4.44 -0.34 -5.20
CA VAL A 26 4.13 -0.95 -6.50
C VAL A 26 4.16 0.09 -7.61
N PHE A 27 3.53 1.25 -7.40
CA PHE A 27 3.51 2.35 -8.36
C PHE A 27 4.92 2.84 -8.72
N LEU A 28 5.78 3.05 -7.72
CA LEU A 28 7.15 3.50 -7.92
C LEU A 28 8.03 2.42 -8.53
N ARG A 29 7.87 1.15 -8.11
CA ARG A 29 8.63 0.02 -8.65
C ARG A 29 8.40 -0.17 -10.15
N ALA A 30 7.16 -0.04 -10.61
CA ALA A 30 6.83 -0.11 -12.04
C ALA A 30 7.47 1.02 -12.89
N ARG A 31 8.00 2.05 -12.23
CA ARG A 31 8.58 3.26 -12.85
C ARG A 31 10.03 3.47 -12.44
N ALA A 32 10.65 2.46 -11.84
CA ALA A 32 12.04 2.52 -11.40
C ALA A 32 12.97 2.83 -12.58
N GLY A 33 14.01 3.63 -12.31
CA GLY A 33 15.02 3.98 -13.31
C GLY A 33 14.64 5.13 -14.26
N ARG A 34 13.49 5.79 -14.07
CA ARG A 34 13.17 7.02 -14.78
C ARG A 34 12.38 8.02 -13.92
N ALA A 35 12.40 9.29 -14.33
CA ALA A 35 11.55 10.30 -13.72
C ALA A 35 10.06 10.05 -13.99
N LEU A 36 9.21 10.46 -13.05
CA LEU A 36 7.75 10.47 -13.22
C LEU A 36 7.34 11.55 -14.22
N ARG A 37 6.52 11.14 -15.20
CA ARG A 37 5.85 12.04 -16.15
C ARG A 37 4.81 12.90 -15.43
N PRO A 38 4.39 14.04 -16.01
CA PRO A 38 3.41 14.92 -15.37
C PRO A 38 2.14 14.21 -14.89
N GLN A 39 1.55 13.33 -15.71
CA GLN A 39 0.36 12.55 -15.35
C GLN A 39 0.62 11.58 -14.18
N GLU A 40 1.82 10.99 -14.13
CA GLU A 40 2.22 10.07 -13.08
C GLU A 40 2.45 10.80 -11.75
N ARG A 41 2.89 12.06 -11.79
CA ARG A 41 2.99 12.90 -10.59
C ARG A 41 1.62 13.21 -9.99
N VAL A 42 0.61 13.44 -10.84
CA VAL A 42 -0.78 13.61 -10.38
C VAL A 42 -1.26 12.35 -9.68
N GLU A 43 -1.04 11.18 -10.30
CA GLU A 43 -1.44 9.90 -9.71
C GLU A 43 -0.68 9.60 -8.41
N TYR A 44 0.63 9.86 -8.38
CA TYR A 44 1.42 9.74 -7.17
C TYR A 44 0.92 10.66 -6.04
N GLY A 45 0.50 11.89 -6.37
CA GLY A 45 -0.12 12.80 -5.41
C GLY A 45 -1.44 12.28 -4.83
N ARG A 46 -2.25 11.57 -5.63
CA ARG A 46 -3.46 10.90 -5.15
C ARG A 46 -3.12 9.77 -4.17
N LEU A 47 -2.15 8.92 -4.51
CA LEU A 47 -1.68 7.84 -3.65
C LEU A 47 -1.13 8.39 -2.30
N LEU A 48 -0.36 9.48 -2.33
CA LEU A 48 0.10 10.15 -1.11
C LEU A 48 -1.05 10.73 -0.27
N SER A 49 -2.10 11.24 -0.92
CA SER A 49 -3.28 11.77 -0.23
C SER A 49 -4.04 10.66 0.50
N VAL A 50 -4.21 9.50 -0.14
CA VAL A 50 -4.81 8.30 0.48
C VAL A 50 -3.97 7.82 1.66
N TYR A 51 -2.65 7.71 1.48
CA TYR A 51 -1.74 7.33 2.57
C TYR A 51 -1.80 8.30 3.76
N THR A 52 -1.85 9.60 3.50
CA THR A 52 -1.92 10.62 4.55
C THR A 52 -3.24 10.56 5.32
N ARG A 53 -4.36 10.35 4.62
CA ARG A 53 -5.67 10.12 5.27
C ARG A 53 -5.64 8.84 6.12
N ALA A 54 -5.03 7.78 5.59
CA ALA A 54 -4.87 6.52 6.32
C ALA A 54 -4.05 6.67 7.61
N LEU A 55 -2.95 7.42 7.55
CA LEU A 55 -2.15 7.77 8.72
C LEU A 55 -2.93 8.54 9.79
N ARG A 56 -3.89 9.38 9.39
CA ARG A 56 -4.74 10.14 10.33
C ARG A 56 -5.91 9.32 10.89
N GLY A 57 -6.11 8.10 10.42
CA GLY A 57 -7.31 7.31 10.73
C GLY A 57 -8.57 7.82 10.01
N GLU A 58 -8.43 8.74 9.05
CA GLU A 58 -9.50 9.27 8.20
C GLU A 58 -9.78 8.32 7.01
N VAL A 59 -9.73 7.02 7.25
CA VAL A 59 -10.15 6.02 6.26
C VAL A 59 -11.63 5.86 6.45
N GLU A 60 -12.40 6.76 5.84
CA GLU A 60 -13.81 6.48 5.61
C GLU A 60 -13.87 5.12 4.91
N GLN A 61 -14.49 4.15 5.59
CA GLN A 61 -14.96 2.95 4.93
C GLN A 61 -15.91 3.43 3.83
N ALA A 62 -15.40 3.47 2.60
CA ALA A 62 -16.24 3.64 1.43
C ALA A 62 -17.17 2.43 1.38
N ALA A 63 -18.38 2.61 1.93
CA ALA A 63 -19.52 1.71 1.84
C ALA A 63 -20.25 1.91 0.51
#